data_AF-A0A0Q4QW20-F1
#
_entry.id   AF-A0A0Q4QW20-F1
#
_cell.length_a   1.000
_cell.length_b   1.000
_cell.length_c   1.000
_cell.angle_alpha   90.00
_cell.angle_beta   90.00
_cell.angle_gamma   90.00
#
_symmetry.space_group_name_H-M   'P 1'
#
loop_
_entity.id
_entity.type
_entity.pdbx_description
1 polymer ?
#
loop_
_entity_poly.entity_id
_entity_poly.type
_entity_poly.pdbx_seq_one_letter_code
_entity_poly.pdbx_strand_id
1 'polypeptide(L)'
;MTDPITFTNYSASEHRRAAEVLPFIDAYIGKKEQEIIEIEQMVERYEKRRLKEERAYQSMSAFRRMLSGKKPDHHLAVEHIHFVRKPMEKVRALKLEIENVRKIQNSSAPTDMVTVPFELANDLL
;
A
#
# COMPACT_ATOMS: atom_id res chain seq x y z
N MET A 1 41.94 0.62 -14.59
CA MET A 1 41.46 0.79 -13.21
C MET A 1 39.97 1.05 -13.32
N THR A 2 39.16 0.06 -12.99
CA THR A 2 37.69 0.20 -12.93
C THR A 2 37.34 0.69 -11.54
N ASP A 3 36.81 1.90 -11.46
CA ASP A 3 36.33 2.47 -10.20
C ASP A 3 35.14 1.64 -9.68
N PRO A 4 35.05 1.38 -8.36
CA PRO A 4 33.93 0.64 -7.80
C PRO A 4 32.67 1.50 -7.87
N ILE A 5 31.59 0.95 -8.44
CA ILE A 5 30.25 1.54 -8.38
C ILE A 5 29.78 1.46 -6.92
N THR A 6 29.97 2.55 -6.18
CA THR A 6 29.37 2.72 -4.86
C THR A 6 27.88 2.95 -5.04
N PHE A 7 27.09 1.88 -4.91
CA PHE A 7 25.65 1.99 -4.68
C PHE A 7 25.45 2.62 -3.30
N THR A 8 25.45 3.95 -3.22
CA THR A 8 24.97 4.66 -2.05
C THR A 8 23.48 4.36 -1.93
N ASN A 9 23.10 3.46 -1.03
CA ASN A 9 21.72 3.35 -0.56
C ASN A 9 21.36 4.72 0.03
N TYR A 10 20.68 5.57 -0.75
CA TYR A 10 20.13 6.83 -0.27
C TYR A 10 18.91 6.52 0.60
N SER A 11 19.16 6.08 1.84
CA SER A 11 18.18 6.25 2.93
C SER A 11 18.50 7.54 3.67
N ALA A 12 18.59 8.65 2.94
CA ALA A 12 18.84 9.96 3.53
C ALA A 12 17.55 10.41 4.22
N SER A 13 17.38 9.99 5.46
CA SER A 13 16.47 10.66 6.37
C SER A 13 17.01 12.07 6.61
N GLU A 14 16.33 13.08 6.07
CA GLU A 14 16.76 14.46 6.21
C GLU A 14 16.26 15.04 7.53
N HIS A 15 17.14 15.73 8.25
CA HIS A 15 16.76 16.50 9.42
C HIS A 15 16.28 17.88 8.96
N ARG A 16 14.98 18.16 9.07
CA ARG A 16 14.38 19.45 8.72
C ARG A 16 13.70 20.09 9.94
N ARG A 17 13.56 21.42 9.92
CA ARG A 17 12.85 22.12 11.00
C ARG A 17 11.36 21.77 10.95
N ALA A 18 10.77 21.46 12.11
CA ALA A 18 9.36 21.10 12.19
C ALA A 18 8.43 22.14 11.54
N ALA A 19 8.70 23.44 11.72
CA ALA A 19 7.90 24.52 11.15
C ALA A 19 7.77 24.48 9.61
N GLU A 20 8.77 23.97 8.90
CA GLU A 20 8.76 23.86 7.44
C GLU A 20 8.01 22.63 6.95
N VAL A 21 7.91 21.59 7.79
CA VAL A 21 7.39 20.26 7.43
C VAL A 21 5.92 20.10 7.85
N LEU A 22 5.55 20.63 9.02
CA LEU A 22 4.20 20.57 9.58
C LEU A 22 3.07 20.93 8.59
N PRO A 23 3.15 22.01 7.77
CA PRO A 23 2.06 22.34 6.84
C PRO A 23 1.88 21.32 5.70
N PHE A 24 2.91 20.53 5.39
CA PHE A 24 2.86 19.52 4.33
C PHE A 24 2.51 18.13 4.84
N ILE A 25 2.63 17.89 6.16
CA ILE A 25 2.29 16.61 6.78
C ILE A 25 0.82 16.24 6.52
N ASP A 26 -0.11 17.18 6.67
CA ASP A 26 -1.53 16.90 6.46
C ASP A 26 -1.83 16.52 5.01
N ALA A 27 -1.20 17.21 4.04
CA ALA A 27 -1.32 16.87 2.63
C ALA A 27 -0.72 15.49 2.31
N TYR A 28 0.43 15.17 2.92
CA TYR A 28 1.07 13.86 2.79
C TYR A 28 0.21 12.72 3.34
N ILE A 29 -0.32 12.89 4.56
CA ILE A 29 -1.26 11.95 5.18
C ILE A 29 -2.48 11.76 4.27
N GLY A 30 -3.05 12.85 3.78
CA GLY A 30 -4.21 12.80 2.87
C GLY A 30 -3.93 11.99 1.59
N LYS A 31 -2.77 12.17 0.96
CA LYS A 31 -2.36 11.36 -0.21
C LYS A 31 -2.28 9.86 0.12
N LYS A 32 -1.68 9.51 1.26
CA LYS A 32 -1.50 8.12 1.68
C LYS A 32 -2.82 7.47 2.09
N GLU A 33 -3.72 8.21 2.72
CA GLU A 33 -5.09 7.76 3.02
C GLU A 33 -5.88 7.50 1.73
N GLN A 34 -5.75 8.39 0.74
CA GLN A 34 -6.37 8.21 -0.57
C GLN A 34 -5.84 6.94 -1.27
N GLU A 35 -4.52 6.70 -1.22
CA GLU A 35 -3.92 5.48 -1.76
C GLU A 35 -4.44 4.20 -1.08
N ILE A 36 -4.64 4.24 0.25
CA ILE A 36 -5.25 3.14 0.99
C ILE A 36 -6.67 2.86 0.47
N ILE A 37 -7.49 3.89 0.31
CA ILE A 37 -8.86 3.77 -0.19
C ILE A 37 -8.89 3.14 -1.59
N GLU A 38 -8.00 3.58 -2.47
CA GLU A 38 -7.91 3.05 -3.84
C GLU A 38 -7.56 1.55 -3.86
N ILE A 39 -6.62 1.14 -3.02
CA ILE A 39 -6.24 -0.27 -2.86
C ILE A 39 -7.42 -1.08 -2.30
N GLU A 40 -8.07 -0.60 -1.24
CA GLU A 40 -9.20 -1.27 -0.61
C GLU A 40 -10.37 -1.44 -1.61
N GLN A 41 -10.67 -0.41 -2.41
CA GLN A 41 -11.67 -0.50 -3.48
C GLN A 41 -11.28 -1.49 -4.59
N MET A 42 -10.01 -1.56 -4.96
CA MET A 42 -9.52 -2.53 -5.94
C MET A 42 -9.74 -3.97 -5.45
N VAL A 43 -9.37 -4.24 -4.20
CA VAL A 43 -9.57 -5.54 -3.54
C VAL A 43 -11.06 -5.88 -3.50
N GLU A 44 -11.92 -4.95 -3.08
CA GLU A 44 -13.37 -5.16 -2.99
C GLU A 44 -13.98 -5.52 -4.37
N ARG A 45 -13.57 -4.84 -5.44
CA ARG A 45 -14.02 -5.15 -6.81
C ARG A 45 -13.62 -6.56 -7.25
N TYR A 46 -12.40 -6.98 -6.90
CA TYR A 46 -11.93 -8.35 -7.19
C TYR A 46 -12.76 -9.38 -6.44
N GLU A 47 -12.99 -9.21 -5.13
CA GLU A 47 -13.77 -10.14 -4.33
C GLU A 47 -15.23 -10.23 -4.77
N LYS A 48 -15.85 -9.08 -5.11
CA LYS A 48 -17.22 -9.05 -5.66
C LYS A 48 -17.32 -9.85 -6.96
N ARG A 49 -16.34 -9.74 -7.85
CA ARG A 49 -16.30 -10.54 -9.09
C ARG A 49 -16.13 -12.03 -8.78
N ARG A 50 -15.18 -12.39 -7.93
CA ARG A 50 -14.92 -13.78 -7.53
C ARG A 50 -16.15 -14.44 -6.92
N LEU A 51 -16.87 -13.72 -6.05
CA LEU A 51 -18.11 -14.23 -5.44
C LEU A 51 -19.22 -14.45 -6.47
N LYS A 52 -19.34 -13.58 -7.48
CA LYS A 52 -20.30 -13.77 -8.58
C LYS A 52 -19.96 -15.00 -9.42
N GLU A 53 -18.68 -15.20 -9.75
CA GLU A 53 -18.22 -16.39 -10.49
C GLU A 53 -18.49 -17.68 -9.71
N GLU A 54 -18.23 -17.67 -8.41
CA GLU A 54 -18.49 -18.80 -7.53
C GLU A 54 -19.98 -19.13 -7.42
N ARG A 55 -20.84 -18.12 -7.23
CA ARG A 55 -22.31 -18.28 -7.22
C ARG A 55 -22.82 -18.82 -8.55
N ALA A 56 -22.31 -18.29 -9.66
CA ALA A 56 -22.68 -18.77 -11.00
C ALA A 56 -22.32 -20.25 -11.15
N TYR A 57 -21.12 -20.67 -10.76
CA TYR A 57 -20.70 -22.08 -10.79
C TYR A 57 -21.57 -22.97 -9.89
N GLN A 58 -21.86 -22.54 -8.66
CA GLN A 58 -22.72 -23.29 -7.73
C GLN A 58 -24.16 -23.43 -8.23
N SER A 59 -24.68 -22.41 -8.94
CA SER A 59 -26.04 -22.43 -9.51
C SER A 59 -26.20 -23.37 -10.71
N MET A 60 -25.10 -23.84 -11.32
CA MET A 60 -25.15 -24.75 -12.46
C MET A 60 -25.59 -26.17 -12.03
N SER A 61 -26.28 -26.86 -12.94
CA SER A 61 -26.57 -28.29 -12.76
C SER A 61 -25.27 -29.12 -12.72
N ALA A 62 -25.31 -30.28 -12.06
CA ALA A 62 -24.15 -31.15 -11.90
C ALA A 62 -23.50 -31.53 -13.25
N PHE A 63 -24.33 -31.80 -14.27
CA PHE A 63 -23.85 -32.10 -15.62
C PHE A 63 -23.10 -30.92 -16.26
N ARG A 64 -23.63 -29.69 -16.13
CA ARG A 64 -22.93 -28.49 -16.64
C ARG A 64 -21.63 -28.20 -15.89
N ARG A 65 -21.58 -28.43 -14.57
CA ARG A 65 -20.35 -28.28 -13.76
C ARG A 65 -19.26 -29.26 -14.16
N MET A 66 -19.64 -30.49 -14.51
CA MET A 66 -18.71 -31.51 -14.97
C MET A 66 -18.07 -31.13 -16.32
N LEU A 67 -18.84 -30.51 -17.21
CA LEU A 67 -18.37 -30.07 -18.54
C LEU A 67 -17.58 -28.75 -18.50
N SER A 68 -17.82 -27.88 -17.52
CA SER A 68 -17.24 -26.53 -17.50
C SER A 68 -15.78 -26.47 -17.02
N GLY A 69 -15.20 -27.57 -16.53
CA GLY A 69 -13.81 -27.64 -16.06
C GLY A 69 -13.51 -26.65 -14.91
N LYS A 70 -13.57 -27.11 -13.65
CA LYS A 70 -13.25 -26.26 -12.50
C LYS A 70 -11.78 -25.80 -12.59
N LYS A 71 -11.50 -24.50 -12.42
CA LYS A 71 -10.13 -24.00 -12.27
C LYS A 71 -9.44 -24.75 -11.10
N PRO A 72 -8.18 -25.21 -11.26
CA PRO A 72 -7.46 -25.88 -10.17
C PRO A 72 -7.31 -24.97 -8.96
N ASP A 73 -7.43 -25.54 -7.75
CA ASP A 73 -7.43 -24.76 -6.50
C ASP A 73 -6.14 -23.94 -6.28
N HIS A 74 -5.02 -24.38 -6.86
CA HIS A 74 -3.76 -23.64 -6.79
C HIS A 74 -3.82 -22.27 -7.50
N HIS A 75 -4.50 -22.16 -8.65
CA HIS A 75 -4.63 -20.87 -9.35
C HIS A 75 -5.43 -19.87 -8.51
N LEU A 76 -6.45 -20.35 -7.79
CA LEU A 76 -7.27 -19.53 -6.90
C LEU A 76 -6.43 -18.93 -5.76
N ALA A 77 -5.51 -19.71 -5.20
CA ALA A 77 -4.62 -19.27 -4.14
C ALA A 77 -3.62 -18.21 -4.63
N VAL A 78 -3.04 -18.40 -5.82
CA VAL A 78 -2.12 -17.43 -6.45
C VAL A 78 -2.84 -16.11 -6.74
N GLU A 79 -4.04 -16.17 -7.34
CA GLU A 79 -4.85 -14.99 -7.59
C GLU A 79 -5.17 -14.25 -6.28
N HIS A 80 -5.56 -14.97 -5.21
CA HIS A 80 -5.83 -14.36 -3.90
C HIS A 80 -4.58 -13.70 -3.29
N ILE A 81 -3.41 -14.33 -3.39
CA ILE A 81 -2.17 -13.72 -2.90
C ILE A 81 -1.87 -12.42 -3.66
N HIS A 82 -2.05 -12.42 -4.98
CA HIS A 82 -1.72 -11.28 -5.82
C HIS A 82 -2.72 -10.12 -5.70
N PHE A 83 -4.02 -10.41 -5.70
CA PHE A 83 -5.08 -9.40 -5.76
C PHE A 83 -5.63 -8.98 -4.40
N VAL A 84 -5.37 -9.75 -3.34
CA VAL A 84 -5.85 -9.44 -1.99
C VAL A 84 -4.69 -9.30 -1.02
N ARG A 85 -3.88 -10.35 -0.85
CA ARG A 85 -2.89 -10.37 0.24
C ARG A 85 -1.80 -9.31 0.07
N LYS A 86 -1.11 -9.28 -1.07
CA LYS A 86 -0.06 -8.29 -1.34
C LYS A 86 -0.56 -6.84 -1.29
N PRO A 87 -1.71 -6.49 -1.89
CA PRO A 87 -2.28 -5.15 -1.75
C PRO A 87 -2.60 -4.79 -0.29
N MET A 88 -3.16 -5.72 0.48
CA MET A 88 -3.46 -5.47 1.90
C MET A 88 -2.18 -5.38 2.76
N GLU A 89 -1.10 -6.06 2.39
CA GLU A 89 0.22 -5.86 3.01
C GLU A 89 0.74 -4.43 2.76
N LYS A 90 0.55 -3.90 1.54
CA LYS A 90 0.86 -2.50 1.22
C LYS A 90 0.04 -1.53 2.08
N VAL A 91 -1.26 -1.77 2.23
CA VAL A 91 -2.14 -0.97 3.12
C VAL A 91 -1.62 -0.96 4.56
N ARG A 92 -1.15 -2.09 5.09
CA ARG A 92 -0.58 -2.13 6.45
C ARG A 92 0.69 -1.29 6.56
N ALA A 93 1.57 -1.35 5.55
CA ALA A 93 2.77 -0.52 5.52
C ALA A 93 2.43 0.98 5.46
N LEU A 94 1.47 1.37 4.61
CA LEU A 94 0.98 2.75 4.52
C LEU A 94 0.37 3.23 5.85
N LYS A 95 -0.40 2.38 6.54
CA LYS A 95 -0.98 2.71 7.86
C LYS A 95 0.10 2.93 8.92
N LEU A 96 1.15 2.10 8.94
CA LEU A 96 2.30 2.28 9.84
C LEU A 96 3.05 3.58 9.54
N GLU A 97 3.21 3.90 8.25
CA GLU A 97 3.85 5.14 7.81
C GLU A 97 3.07 6.37 8.28
N ILE A 98 1.75 6.40 8.08
CA ILE A 98 0.87 7.46 8.58
C ILE A 98 0.98 7.60 10.10
N GLU A 99 1.01 6.49 10.84
CA GLU A 99 1.16 6.54 12.30
C GLU A 99 2.49 7.18 12.72
N ASN A 100 3.58 6.86 12.03
CA ASN A 100 4.90 7.46 12.29
C ASN A 100 4.90 8.97 12.00
N VAL A 101 4.31 9.38 10.88
CA VAL A 101 4.17 10.81 10.52
C VAL A 101 3.28 11.56 11.51
N ARG A 102 2.18 10.94 11.98
CA ARG A 102 1.32 11.52 13.02
C ARG A 102 2.04 11.66 14.37
N LYS A 103 2.91 10.72 14.73
CA LYS A 103 3.74 10.84 15.94
C LYS A 103 4.63 12.07 15.85
N ILE A 104 5.31 12.25 14.72
CA ILE A 104 6.13 13.44 14.43
C ILE A 104 5.31 14.73 14.59
N GLN A 105 4.09 14.79 14.03
CA GLN A 105 3.22 15.96 14.14
C GLN A 105 2.85 16.28 15.60
N ASN A 106 2.54 15.26 16.39
CA ASN A 106 2.07 15.42 17.77
C ASN A 106 3.20 15.67 18.79
N SER A 107 4.42 15.21 18.52
CA SER A 107 5.53 15.27 19.47
C SER A 107 6.49 16.44 19.26
N SER A 108 6.34 17.21 18.18
CA SER A 108 7.35 18.21 17.78
C SER A 108 6.92 19.63 18.13
N ALA A 109 7.78 20.36 18.87
CA ALA A 109 7.67 21.81 18.94
C ALA A 109 8.13 22.43 17.60
N PRO A 110 7.66 23.63 17.21
CA PRO A 110 8.01 24.25 15.91
C PRO A 110 9.52 24.46 15.69
N THR A 111 10.29 24.48 16.77
CA THR A 111 11.75 24.64 16.81
C THR A 111 12.53 23.32 16.72
N ASP A 112 11.87 22.17 16.84
CA ASP A 112 12.55 20.87 16.87
C ASP A 112 13.00 20.44 15.48
N MET A 113 14.14 19.73 15.45
CA MET A 113 14.65 19.08 14.26
C MET A 113 13.97 17.71 14.13
N VAL A 114 13.25 17.51 13.03
CA VAL A 114 12.50 16.30 12.76
C VAL A 114 13.20 15.50 11.68
N THR A 115 13.32 14.18 11.91
CA THR A 115 13.77 13.22 10.91
C THR A 115 12.62 12.92 9.96
N VAL A 116 12.75 13.37 8.71
CA VAL A 116 11.70 13.24 7.70
C VAL A 116 11.95 12.02 6.82
N PRO A 117 10.94 11.18 6.53
CA PRO A 117 11.06 10.09 5.56
C PRO A 117 11.41 10.64 4.16
N PHE A 118 12.23 9.91 3.40
CA PHE A 118 12.70 10.32 2.07
C PHE A 118 11.54 10.69 1.10
N GLU A 119 10.43 9.96 1.15
CA GLU A 119 9.26 10.26 0.31
C GLU A 119 8.63 11.62 0.63
N LEU A 120 8.55 11.98 1.91
CA LEU A 120 8.04 13.28 2.34
C LEU A 120 9.06 14.40 2.01
N ALA A 121 10.36 14.12 2.11
CA ALA A 121 11.42 15.06 1.74
C ALA A 121 11.40 15.43 0.24
N ASN A 122 11.06 14.48 -0.63
CA ASN A 122 10.88 14.73 -2.07
C ASN A 122 9.64 15.56 -2.38
N ASP A 123 8.55 15.38 -1.64
CA ASP A 123 7.32 16.16 -1.80
C ASP A 123 7.47 17.63 -1.35
N LEU A 124 8.58 17.96 -0.68
CA LEU A 124 8.92 19.31 -0.19
C LEU A 124 9.87 20.10 -1.12
N LEU A 125 10.41 19.49 -2.19
CA LEU A 125 11.27 20.14 -3.20
C LEU A 125 10.45 20.63 -4.40
#